data_AF-A0A950KHM0-F1
#
_entry.id   AF-A0A950KHM0-F1
#
_cell.length_a   1.000
_cell.length_b   1.000
_cell.length_c   1.000
_cell.angle_alpha   90.00
_cell.angle_beta   90.00
_cell.angle_gamma   90.00
#
_symmetry.space_group_name_H-M   'P 1'
#
loop_
_entity.id
_entity.type
_entity.pdbx_description
1 polymer ?
#
loop_
_entity_poly.entity_id
_entity_poly.type
_entity_poly.pdbx_seq_one_letter_code
_entity_poly.pdbx_strand_id
1 'polypeptide(L)'
;MARAALFISLGVLWLLCLAWQIQENRTLARLLAQAPVPPPLGRRLLGQARWRSFQFLLTLGGCAFIAGLYDWKLNRPAPPVAAEQAPLGVASSYPPPGLQGELVRLDNAPLAPPGGVALPSSATLQREAQVYALFAPSAGGNQGDLDSLKRRYEELFVQYLFLAHCGLAATEDYQILSTALLKELASLNGPGRLSYDILTAARGTYDEVYAKSVCDTTEAKAGQDRFRRYVDYLRTQQDPLKP
;
A
#
# COMPACT_ATOMS: atom_id res chain seq x y z
N MET A 1 3.74 -7.85 -27.00
CA MET A 1 4.84 -8.66 -27.60
C MET A 1 6.04 -8.85 -26.66
N ALA A 2 6.54 -7.82 -25.96
CA ALA A 2 7.70 -7.94 -25.06
C ALA A 2 7.56 -9.04 -23.97
N ARG A 3 6.36 -9.27 -23.43
CA ARG A 3 6.10 -10.31 -22.42
C ARG A 3 6.27 -11.74 -22.95
N ALA A 4 5.82 -11.99 -24.19
CA ALA A 4 5.98 -13.31 -24.81
C ALA A 4 7.47 -13.65 -25.00
N ALA A 5 8.28 -12.67 -25.38
CA ALA A 5 9.73 -12.86 -25.49
C ALA A 5 10.37 -13.21 -24.13
N LEU A 6 9.89 -12.61 -23.03
CA LEU A 6 10.39 -12.88 -21.69
C LEU A 6 10.08 -14.33 -21.25
N PHE A 7 8.85 -14.81 -21.45
CA PHE A 7 8.50 -16.20 -21.15
C PHE A 7 9.29 -17.21 -22.00
N ILE A 8 9.48 -16.91 -23.29
CA ILE A 8 10.29 -17.77 -24.16
C ILE A 8 11.75 -17.81 -23.67
N SER A 9 12.32 -16.67 -23.29
CA SER A 9 13.70 -16.60 -22.79
C SER A 9 13.89 -17.37 -21.47
N LEU A 10 12.92 -17.28 -20.55
CA LEU A 10 12.91 -18.06 -19.31
C LEU A 10 12.78 -19.56 -19.58
N GLY A 11 11.92 -19.95 -20.53
CA GLY A 11 11.76 -21.35 -20.93
C GLY A 11 13.04 -21.93 -21.53
N VAL A 12 13.71 -21.18 -22.41
CA VAL A 12 15.00 -21.58 -23.00
C VAL A 12 16.07 -21.70 -21.92
N LEU A 13 16.18 -20.72 -21.01
CA LEU A 13 17.13 -20.78 -19.90
C LEU A 13 16.89 -22.01 -19.01
N TRP A 14 15.62 -22.32 -18.72
CA TRP A 14 15.25 -23.50 -17.94
C TRP A 14 15.67 -24.80 -18.63
N LEU A 15 15.44 -24.92 -19.94
CA LEU A 15 15.87 -26.09 -20.72
C LEU A 15 17.40 -26.24 -20.77
N LEU A 16 18.14 -25.12 -20.85
CA LEU A 16 19.61 -25.14 -20.80
C LEU A 16 20.12 -25.61 -19.44
N CYS A 17 19.54 -25.13 -18.33
CA CYS A 17 19.87 -25.61 -16.99
C CYS A 17 19.58 -27.11 -16.84
N LEU A 18 18.46 -27.59 -17.38
CA LEU A 18 18.10 -29.00 -17.33
C LEU A 18 19.07 -29.87 -18.15
N ALA A 19 19.45 -29.42 -19.35
CA ALA A 19 20.45 -30.10 -20.18
C ALA A 19 21.82 -30.17 -19.49
N TRP A 20 22.26 -29.06 -18.89
CA TRP A 20 23.50 -29.00 -18.11
C TRP A 20 23.47 -30.00 -16.94
N GLN A 21 22.37 -30.06 -16.19
CA GLN A 21 22.23 -30.96 -15.06
C GLN A 21 22.26 -32.43 -15.47
N ILE A 22 21.68 -32.78 -16.62
CA ILE A 22 21.76 -34.14 -17.17
C ILE A 22 23.22 -34.46 -17.53
N GLN A 23 23.94 -33.50 -18.11
CA GLN A 23 25.34 -33.67 -18.47
C GLN A 23 26.23 -33.90 -17.25
N GLU A 24 26.09 -33.10 -16.17
CA GLU A 24 26.83 -33.30 -14.92
C GLU A 24 26.53 -34.66 -14.28
N ASN A 25 25.27 -35.08 -14.26
CA ASN A 25 24.92 -36.40 -13.73
C ASN A 25 25.56 -37.53 -14.55
N ARG A 26 25.72 -37.35 -15.87
CA ARG A 26 26.41 -38.33 -16.73
C ARG A 26 27.92 -38.34 -16.50
N THR A 27 28.56 -37.18 -16.32
CA THR A 27 30.00 -37.13 -16.05
C THR A 27 30.32 -37.73 -14.68
N LEU A 28 29.52 -37.41 -13.67
CA LEU A 28 29.66 -37.98 -12.32
C LEU A 28 29.46 -39.49 -12.30
N ALA A 29 28.49 -40.02 -13.07
CA ALA A 29 28.32 -41.46 -13.24
C ALA A 29 29.53 -42.14 -13.88
N ARG A 30 30.17 -41.51 -14.88
CA ARG A 30 31.40 -42.03 -15.51
C ARG A 30 32.58 -42.04 -14.55
N LEU A 31 32.76 -40.97 -13.76
CA LEU A 31 33.82 -40.88 -12.76
C LEU A 31 33.64 -41.94 -11.66
N LEU A 32 32.41 -42.13 -11.18
CA LEU A 32 32.11 -43.17 -10.19
C LEU A 32 32.32 -44.59 -10.72
N ALA A 33 32.13 -44.82 -12.03
CA ALA A 33 32.41 -46.12 -12.65
C ALA A 33 33.90 -46.45 -12.72
N GLN A 34 34.77 -45.43 -12.71
CA GLN A 34 36.23 -45.60 -12.77
C GLN A 34 36.89 -45.65 -11.38
N ALA A 35 36.21 -45.16 -10.35
CA ALA A 35 36.74 -45.15 -8.98
C ALA A 35 36.43 -46.47 -8.25
N PRO A 36 37.39 -47.05 -7.49
CA PRO A 36 37.17 -48.23 -6.66
C PRO A 36 36.37 -47.87 -5.40
N VAL A 37 35.10 -47.51 -5.57
CA VAL A 37 34.21 -47.17 -4.45
C VAL A 37 33.36 -48.40 -4.12
N PRO A 38 33.22 -48.78 -2.84
CA PRO A 38 32.35 -49.88 -2.47
C PRO A 38 30.89 -49.60 -2.92
N PRO A 39 30.20 -50.60 -3.49
CA PRO A 39 28.91 -50.44 -4.15
C PRO A 39 27.78 -49.76 -3.32
N PRO A 40 27.68 -49.91 -1.97
CA PRO A 40 26.61 -49.23 -1.23
C PRO A 40 26.80 -47.71 -1.14
N LEU A 41 28.04 -47.21 -1.16
CA LEU A 41 28.31 -45.77 -1.05
C LEU A 41 28.02 -45.03 -2.36
N GLY A 42 28.40 -45.63 -3.50
CA GLY A 42 28.14 -45.04 -4.82
C GLY A 42 26.64 -44.82 -5.10
N ARG A 43 25.78 -45.78 -4.73
CA ARG A 43 24.32 -45.65 -4.89
C ARG A 43 23.72 -44.54 -4.03
N ARG A 44 24.20 -44.36 -2.79
CA ARG A 44 23.72 -43.30 -1.89
C ARG A 44 24.10 -41.92 -2.39
N LEU A 45 25.34 -41.73 -2.84
CA LEU A 45 25.82 -40.45 -3.39
C LEU A 45 25.07 -40.08 -4.69
N LEU A 46 24.87 -41.04 -5.59
CA LEU A 46 24.09 -40.82 -6.82
C LEU A 46 22.63 -40.48 -6.51
N GLY A 47 22.03 -41.16 -5.54
CA GLY A 47 20.67 -40.89 -5.07
C GLY A 47 20.54 -39.48 -4.49
N GLN A 48 21.49 -39.07 -3.64
CA GLN A 48 21.49 -37.75 -3.02
C GLN A 48 21.70 -36.62 -4.04
N ALA A 49 22.58 -36.81 -5.03
CA ALA A 49 22.80 -35.86 -6.11
C ALA A 49 21.54 -35.70 -7.00
N ARG A 50 20.90 -36.81 -7.36
CA ARG A 50 19.62 -36.80 -8.10
C ARG A 50 18.52 -36.10 -7.33
N TRP A 51 18.41 -36.38 -6.03
CA TRP A 51 17.40 -35.76 -5.18
C TRP A 51 17.57 -34.24 -5.07
N ARG A 52 18.80 -33.76 -4.85
CA ARG A 52 19.08 -32.31 -4.80
C ARG A 52 18.80 -31.62 -6.14
N SER A 53 19.15 -32.28 -7.25
CA SER A 53 18.85 -31.80 -8.60
C SER A 53 17.34 -31.64 -8.81
N PHE A 54 16.57 -32.66 -8.40
CA PHE A 54 15.12 -32.64 -8.50
C PHE A 54 14.48 -31.55 -7.64
N GLN A 55 14.98 -31.38 -6.40
CA GLN A 55 14.52 -30.33 -5.50
C GLN A 55 14.73 -28.94 -6.12
N PHE A 56 15.90 -28.68 -6.70
CA PHE A 56 16.20 -27.40 -7.35
C PHE A 56 15.28 -27.13 -8.56
N LEU A 57 15.02 -28.14 -9.38
CA LEU A 57 14.09 -28.04 -10.51
C LEU A 57 12.65 -27.75 -10.07
N LEU A 58 12.19 -28.41 -9.00
CA LEU A 58 10.87 -28.13 -8.43
C LEU A 58 10.77 -26.72 -7.87
N THR A 59 11.79 -26.23 -7.16
CA THR A 59 11.78 -24.87 -6.62
C THR A 59 11.74 -23.83 -7.75
N LEU A 60 12.61 -23.96 -8.76
CA LEU A 60 12.61 -23.04 -9.90
C LEU A 60 11.31 -23.10 -10.71
N GLY A 61 10.81 -24.30 -10.98
CA GLY A 61 9.53 -24.49 -11.67
C GLY A 61 8.36 -23.89 -10.89
N GLY A 62 8.34 -24.07 -9.57
CA GLY A 62 7.36 -23.48 -8.67
C GLY A 62 7.40 -21.96 -8.66
N CYS A 63 8.58 -21.35 -8.58
CA CYS A 63 8.74 -19.90 -8.66
C CYS A 63 8.23 -19.33 -9.99
N ALA A 64 8.58 -19.96 -11.12
CA ALA A 64 8.11 -19.55 -12.44
C ALA A 64 6.58 -19.69 -12.58
N PHE A 65 6.00 -20.77 -12.04
CA PHE A 65 4.55 -20.98 -12.04
C PHE A 65 3.81 -19.93 -11.21
N ILE A 66 4.30 -19.63 -10.00
CA ILE A 66 3.72 -18.58 -9.13
C ILE A 66 3.79 -17.22 -9.82
N ALA A 67 4.93 -16.88 -10.43
CA ALA A 67 5.08 -15.63 -11.18
C ALA A 67 4.10 -15.55 -12.36
N GLY A 68 3.91 -16.65 -13.09
CA GLY A 68 2.92 -16.74 -14.17
C GLY A 68 1.48 -16.55 -13.68
N LEU A 69 1.11 -17.15 -12.56
CA LEU A 69 -0.21 -16.95 -11.95
C LEU A 69 -0.44 -15.51 -11.48
N TYR A 70 0.59 -14.89 -10.92
CA TYR A 70 0.52 -13.51 -10.45
C TYR A 70 0.33 -12.54 -11.62
N ASP A 71 1.11 -12.71 -12.70
CA ASP A 71 0.95 -11.90 -13.91
C ASP A 71 -0.40 -12.16 -14.60
N TRP A 72 -0.88 -13.41 -14.63
CA TRP A 72 -2.22 -13.72 -15.14
C TRP A 72 -3.32 -13.02 -14.34
N LYS A 73 -3.21 -13.00 -13.00
CA LYS A 73 -4.17 -12.33 -12.12
C LYS A 73 -4.17 -10.81 -12.32
N LEU A 74 -2.99 -10.19 -12.43
CA LEU A 74 -2.84 -8.76 -12.66
C LEU A 74 -3.36 -8.31 -14.03
N ASN A 75 -3.22 -9.16 -15.05
CA ASN A 75 -3.64 -8.84 -16.42
C ASN A 75 -5.02 -9.38 -16.78
N ARG A 76 -5.81 -9.88 -15.82
CA ARG A 76 -7.19 -10.19 -16.13
C ARG A 76 -7.85 -8.89 -16.60
N PRO A 77 -8.45 -8.85 -17.80
CA PRO A 77 -9.25 -7.71 -18.18
C PRO A 77 -10.27 -7.54 -17.05
N ALA A 78 -10.41 -6.30 -16.55
CA ALA A 78 -11.46 -6.00 -15.59
C ALA A 78 -12.74 -6.63 -16.13
N PRO A 79 -13.51 -7.38 -15.30
CA PRO A 79 -14.79 -7.89 -15.76
C PRO A 79 -15.51 -6.72 -16.43
N PRO A 80 -16.08 -6.91 -17.64
CA PRO A 80 -16.80 -5.84 -18.28
C PRO A 80 -17.74 -5.32 -17.21
N VAL A 81 -17.57 -4.07 -16.82
CA VAL A 81 -18.45 -3.42 -15.84
C VAL A 81 -19.79 -3.58 -16.51
N ALA A 82 -20.57 -4.55 -16.04
CA ALA A 82 -21.93 -4.71 -16.50
C ALA A 82 -22.47 -3.31 -16.30
N ALA A 83 -22.90 -2.69 -17.41
CA ALA A 83 -23.55 -1.41 -17.38
C ALA A 83 -24.84 -1.66 -16.59
N GLU A 84 -24.71 -1.69 -15.28
CA GLU A 84 -25.80 -1.51 -14.35
C GLU A 84 -26.13 -0.04 -14.52
N GLN A 85 -26.85 0.21 -15.61
CA GLN A 85 -27.82 1.28 -15.72
C GLN A 85 -28.79 1.06 -14.57
N ALA A 86 -28.36 1.41 -13.36
CA ALA A 86 -29.25 1.67 -12.27
C ALA A 86 -30.10 2.86 -12.75
N PRO A 87 -31.43 2.69 -12.89
CA PRO A 87 -32.28 3.80 -13.28
C PRO A 87 -32.11 4.92 -12.25
N LEU A 88 -31.71 6.09 -12.74
CA LEU A 88 -31.87 7.37 -12.06
C LEU A 88 -33.30 7.44 -11.50
N GLY A 89 -33.44 7.26 -10.19
CA GLY A 89 -34.76 7.05 -9.63
C GLY A 89 -34.86 7.03 -8.12
N VAL A 90 -33.95 7.69 -7.38
CA VAL A 90 -34.27 8.13 -6.02
C VAL A 90 -33.64 9.51 -5.82
N ALA A 91 -34.49 10.53 -5.91
CA ALA A 91 -34.20 11.84 -5.36
C ALA A 91 -33.96 11.67 -3.85
N SER A 92 -32.69 11.60 -3.46
CA SER A 92 -32.30 11.69 -2.07
C SER A 92 -32.28 13.17 -1.69
N SER A 93 -33.43 13.66 -1.23
CA SER A 93 -33.55 14.94 -0.56
C SER A 93 -32.88 14.84 0.82
N TYR A 94 -31.56 14.87 0.85
CA TYR A 94 -30.85 15.30 2.05
C TYR A 94 -30.69 16.82 1.98
N PRO A 95 -31.27 17.58 2.93
CA PRO A 95 -30.95 18.99 3.05
C PRO A 95 -29.46 19.13 3.40
N PRO A 96 -28.76 20.12 2.85
CA PRO A 96 -27.37 20.39 3.22
C PRO A 96 -27.33 20.69 4.73
N PRO A 97 -26.46 20.03 5.52
CA PRO A 97 -26.16 20.52 6.85
C PRO A 97 -25.50 21.88 6.68
N GLY A 98 -26.13 22.90 7.26
CA GLY A 98 -25.65 24.26 7.24
C GLY A 98 -24.22 24.34 7.73
N LEU A 99 -23.32 24.69 6.81
CA LEU A 99 -22.07 25.38 7.15
C LEU A 99 -22.44 26.77 7.68
N GLN A 100 -22.89 26.83 8.94
CA GLN A 100 -22.64 28.00 9.78
C GLN A 100 -21.25 27.80 10.42
N GLY A 101 -20.24 27.81 9.56
CA GLY A 101 -18.89 28.15 9.98
C GLY A 101 -18.83 29.65 10.09
N GLU A 102 -18.99 30.14 11.32
CA GLU A 102 -18.74 31.51 11.72
C GLU A 102 -17.37 31.95 11.19
N LEU A 103 -17.40 32.78 10.15
CA LEU A 103 -16.24 33.51 9.65
C LEU A 103 -15.78 34.43 10.78
N VAL A 104 -14.85 33.93 11.60
CA VAL A 104 -14.11 34.76 12.55
C VAL A 104 -13.41 35.84 11.74
N ARG A 105 -14.01 37.01 11.80
CA ARG A 105 -13.56 38.29 11.30
C ARG A 105 -12.18 38.59 11.88
N LEU A 106 -11.13 38.35 11.10
CA LEU A 106 -9.76 38.74 11.41
C LEU A 106 -9.60 40.24 11.11
N ASP A 107 -10.20 41.08 11.95
CA ASP A 107 -9.94 42.53 11.92
C ASP A 107 -8.66 42.83 12.71
N ASN A 108 -7.67 43.34 11.99
CA ASN A 108 -6.59 44.23 12.41
C ASN A 108 -5.56 43.74 13.44
N ALA A 109 -4.35 43.44 12.96
CA ALA A 109 -3.12 43.54 13.75
C ALA A 109 -2.18 44.59 13.13
N PRO A 110 -1.64 45.57 13.90
CA PRO A 110 -0.73 46.59 13.39
C PRO A 110 0.66 46.03 13.07
N LEU A 111 1.31 46.59 12.05
CA LEU A 111 2.72 46.35 11.73
C LEU A 111 3.62 46.87 12.87
N ALA A 112 4.55 46.03 13.33
CA ALA A 112 5.68 46.39 14.19
C ALA A 112 6.88 45.44 13.90
N PRO A 113 8.14 45.83 14.22
CA PRO A 113 9.31 45.76 13.34
C PRO A 113 10.14 44.45 13.44
N PRO A 114 11.16 44.27 12.58
CA PRO A 114 11.92 43.03 12.51
C PRO A 114 13.00 42.98 13.60
N GLY A 115 13.15 41.83 14.25
CA GLY A 115 14.33 41.54 15.07
C GLY A 115 14.00 40.79 16.36
N GLY A 116 13.90 39.46 16.26
CA GLY A 116 13.84 38.59 17.42
C GLY A 116 13.49 37.17 17.02
N VAL A 117 14.37 36.21 17.34
CA VAL A 117 14.11 34.78 17.19
C VAL A 117 12.95 34.42 18.12
N ALA A 118 11.74 34.35 17.57
CA ALA A 118 10.52 34.15 18.33
C ALA A 118 10.26 32.66 18.60
N LEU A 119 10.00 32.33 19.86
CA LEU A 119 9.31 31.09 20.22
C LEU A 119 7.96 31.02 19.45
N PRO A 120 7.48 29.82 19.09
CA PRO A 120 6.20 29.68 18.40
C PRO A 120 5.10 30.36 19.21
N SER A 121 4.46 31.39 18.63
CA SER A 121 3.38 32.12 19.31
C SER A 121 2.20 31.18 19.56
N SER A 122 1.42 31.47 20.60
CA SER A 122 0.19 30.74 20.96
C SER A 122 -0.82 30.60 19.81
N ALA A 123 -0.78 31.52 18.82
CA ALA A 123 -1.61 31.44 17.63
C ALA A 123 -1.25 30.26 16.69
N THR A 124 0.03 29.88 16.61
CA THR A 124 0.47 28.74 15.80
C THR A 124 0.02 27.42 16.43
N LEU A 125 0.12 27.32 17.76
CA LEU A 125 -0.36 26.19 18.56
C LEU A 125 -1.89 26.01 18.46
N GLN A 126 -2.67 27.10 18.50
CA GLN A 126 -4.13 27.03 18.33
C GLN A 126 -4.53 26.59 16.92
N ARG A 127 -3.79 27.03 15.89
CA ARG A 127 -4.04 26.63 14.50
C ARG A 127 -3.71 25.16 14.27
N GLU A 128 -2.64 24.65 14.89
CA GLU A 128 -2.33 23.22 14.87
C GLU A 128 -3.39 22.39 15.60
N ALA A 129 -3.82 22.83 16.80
CA ALA A 129 -4.88 22.16 17.54
C ALA A 129 -6.21 22.08 16.74
N GLN A 130 -6.55 23.11 15.95
CA GLN A 130 -7.72 23.07 15.06
C GLN A 130 -7.56 22.06 13.92
N VAL A 131 -6.34 21.88 13.38
CA VAL A 131 -6.08 20.85 12.36
C VAL A 131 -6.24 19.45 12.95
N TYR A 132 -5.80 19.23 14.19
CA TYR A 132 -6.03 17.95 14.87
C TYR A 132 -7.52 17.72 15.21
N ALA A 133 -8.26 18.78 15.55
CA ALA A 133 -9.69 18.69 15.84
C ALA A 133 -10.53 18.24 14.62
N LEU A 134 -10.09 18.57 13.39
CA LEU A 134 -10.70 18.05 12.16
C LEU A 134 -10.60 16.52 12.04
N PHE A 135 -9.61 15.92 12.71
CA PHE A 135 -9.33 14.49 12.67
C PHE A 135 -9.53 13.81 14.03
N ALA A 136 -10.24 14.44 14.98
CA ALA A 136 -10.51 13.84 16.27
C ALA A 136 -11.78 12.94 16.23
N PRO A 137 -11.83 11.83 17.00
CA PRO A 137 -13.06 11.03 17.15
C PRO A 137 -14.19 11.90 17.70
N SER A 138 -15.31 11.91 16.98
CA SER A 138 -16.54 12.55 17.44
C SER A 138 -17.22 11.60 18.42
N ALA A 139 -17.60 12.05 19.62
CA ALA A 139 -18.26 11.19 20.61
C ALA A 139 -19.69 10.84 20.16
N GLY A 140 -19.86 9.76 19.39
CA GLY A 140 -21.14 9.17 19.02
C GLY A 140 -21.33 7.80 19.67
N GLY A 141 -22.47 7.15 19.44
CA GLY A 141 -22.53 5.69 19.67
C GLY A 141 -21.63 4.96 18.68
N ASN A 142 -21.38 3.66 18.88
CA ASN A 142 -20.45 2.86 18.05
C ASN A 142 -20.61 3.07 16.53
N GLN A 143 -21.84 3.27 16.03
CA GLN A 143 -22.08 3.56 14.62
C GLN A 143 -21.55 4.94 14.17
N GLY A 144 -21.77 5.98 14.97
CA GLY A 144 -21.27 7.33 14.68
C GLY A 144 -19.76 7.40 14.76
N ASP A 145 -19.14 6.67 15.69
CA ASP A 145 -17.69 6.57 15.78
C ASP A 145 -17.10 5.90 14.54
N LEU A 146 -17.71 4.80 14.07
CA LEU A 146 -17.32 4.11 12.83
C LEU A 146 -17.49 4.99 11.58
N ASP A 147 -18.58 5.74 11.48
CA ASP A 147 -18.82 6.65 10.36
C ASP A 147 -17.79 7.80 10.36
N SER A 148 -17.46 8.33 11.54
CA SER A 148 -16.42 9.37 11.70
C SER A 148 -15.02 8.84 11.34
N LEU A 149 -14.71 7.60 11.72
CA LEU A 149 -13.47 6.91 11.38
C LEU A 149 -13.39 6.66 9.88
N LYS A 150 -14.48 6.16 9.27
CA LYS A 150 -14.57 5.93 7.83
C LYS A 150 -14.22 7.19 7.06
N ARG A 151 -14.90 8.30 7.36
CA ARG A 151 -14.69 9.58 6.69
C ARG A 151 -13.25 10.07 6.84
N ARG A 152 -12.71 10.03 8.07
CA ARG A 152 -11.35 10.48 8.35
C ARG A 152 -10.30 9.72 7.55
N TYR A 153 -10.38 8.39 7.57
CA TYR A 153 -9.41 7.57 6.86
C TYR A 153 -9.61 7.64 5.35
N GLU A 154 -10.84 7.79 4.86
CA GLU A 154 -11.09 8.04 3.44
C GLU A 154 -10.37 9.30 2.96
N GLU A 155 -10.56 10.43 3.67
CA GLU A 155 -9.89 11.71 3.36
C GLU A 155 -8.35 11.57 3.43
N LEU A 156 -7.81 10.87 4.43
CA LEU A 156 -6.37 10.63 4.58
C LEU A 156 -5.80 9.78 3.44
N PHE A 157 -6.50 8.72 3.02
CA PHE A 157 -6.06 7.87 1.92
C PHE A 157 -6.16 8.58 0.57
N VAL A 158 -7.19 9.41 0.36
CA VAL A 158 -7.28 10.28 -0.83
C VAL A 158 -6.08 11.23 -0.88
N GLN A 159 -5.75 11.88 0.24
CA GLN A 159 -4.60 12.77 0.32
C GLN A 159 -3.28 12.03 0.09
N TYR A 160 -3.11 10.83 0.66
CA TYR A 160 -1.96 9.98 0.39
C TYR A 160 -1.83 9.65 -1.10
N LEU A 161 -2.92 9.20 -1.74
CA LEU A 161 -2.91 8.81 -3.16
C LEU A 161 -2.53 9.99 -4.06
N PHE A 162 -3.05 11.19 -3.75
CA PHE A 162 -2.67 12.42 -4.43
C PHE A 162 -1.18 12.75 -4.26
N LEU A 163 -0.67 12.73 -3.03
CA LEU A 163 0.75 12.99 -2.77
C LEU A 163 1.67 11.93 -3.40
N ALA A 164 1.25 10.66 -3.41
CA ALA A 164 1.97 9.57 -4.04
C ALA A 164 2.02 9.73 -5.57
N HIS A 165 0.91 10.14 -6.18
CA HIS A 165 0.87 10.48 -7.61
C HIS A 165 1.85 11.58 -7.96
N CYS A 166 2.02 12.58 -7.09
CA CYS A 166 2.99 13.65 -7.24
C CYS A 166 4.42 13.30 -6.80
N GLY A 167 4.69 12.06 -6.35
CA GLY A 167 6.02 11.63 -5.90
C GLY A 167 6.48 12.26 -4.58
N LEU A 168 5.55 12.76 -3.76
CA LEU A 168 5.83 13.44 -2.49
C LEU A 168 5.54 12.57 -1.25
N ALA A 169 4.82 11.45 -1.39
CA ALA A 169 4.57 10.51 -0.31
C ALA A 169 5.45 9.25 -0.44
N ALA A 170 5.86 8.70 0.70
CA ALA A 170 6.66 7.49 0.75
C ALA A 170 5.75 6.24 0.75
N THR A 171 6.25 5.09 0.31
CA THR A 171 5.49 3.84 0.33
C THR A 171 5.20 3.36 1.75
N GLU A 172 6.07 3.70 2.70
CA GLU A 172 5.94 3.34 4.11
C GLU A 172 4.75 4.06 4.77
N ASP A 173 4.43 5.28 4.34
CA ASP A 173 3.32 6.07 4.90
C ASP A 173 1.98 5.37 4.70
N TYR A 174 1.78 4.67 3.57
CA TYR A 174 0.59 3.86 3.31
C TYR A 174 0.44 2.72 4.33
N GLN A 175 1.55 2.04 4.65
CA GLN A 175 1.54 0.94 5.61
C GLN A 175 1.23 1.43 7.02
N ILE A 176 1.76 2.61 7.40
CA ILE A 176 1.47 3.25 8.68
C ILE A 176 -0.02 3.61 8.78
N LEU A 177 -0.59 4.23 7.75
CA LEU A 177 -2.02 4.54 7.70
C LEU A 177 -2.88 3.28 7.77
N SER A 178 -2.54 2.24 7.01
CA SER A 178 -3.29 0.98 6.98
C SER A 178 -3.27 0.26 8.32
N THR A 179 -2.11 0.24 8.99
CA THR A 179 -1.98 -0.36 10.32
C THR A 179 -2.67 0.45 11.40
N ALA A 180 -2.63 1.78 11.32
CA ALA A 180 -3.39 2.66 12.21
C ALA A 180 -4.91 2.47 12.06
N LEU A 181 -5.41 2.42 10.81
CA LEU A 181 -6.81 2.14 10.52
C LEU A 181 -7.27 0.82 11.14
N LEU A 182 -6.50 -0.26 10.96
CA LEU A 182 -6.85 -1.57 11.51
C LEU A 182 -6.85 -1.57 13.05
N LYS A 183 -5.93 -0.83 13.69
CA LYS A 183 -5.91 -0.67 15.16
C LYS A 183 -7.14 0.08 15.66
N GLU A 184 -7.52 1.19 15.01
CA GLU A 184 -8.72 1.95 15.40
C GLU A 184 -10.02 1.20 15.09
N LEU A 185 -10.09 0.45 13.98
CA LEU A 185 -11.22 -0.43 13.73
C LEU A 185 -11.33 -1.52 14.79
N ALA A 186 -10.21 -2.11 15.20
CA ALA A 186 -10.20 -3.12 16.26
C ALA A 186 -10.65 -2.55 17.61
N SER A 187 -10.27 -1.31 17.96
CA SER A 187 -10.70 -0.68 19.22
C SER A 187 -12.20 -0.37 19.25
N LEU A 188 -12.81 -0.13 18.09
CA LEU A 188 -14.26 0.08 17.95
C LEU A 188 -15.06 -1.22 17.72
N ASN A 189 -14.41 -2.39 17.77
CA ASN A 189 -15.01 -3.68 17.38
C ASN A 189 -15.61 -3.64 15.95
N GLY A 190 -15.01 -2.86 15.05
CA GLY A 190 -15.43 -2.74 13.67
C GLY A 190 -15.14 -4.01 12.87
N PRO A 191 -15.97 -4.36 11.88
CA PRO A 191 -15.73 -5.53 11.04
C PRO A 191 -14.49 -5.30 10.16
N GLY A 192 -13.62 -6.31 10.04
CA GLY A 192 -12.40 -6.20 9.24
C GLY A 192 -12.64 -5.82 7.76
N ARG A 193 -13.80 -6.19 7.20
CA ARG A 193 -14.24 -5.80 5.85
C ARG A 193 -14.34 -4.27 5.67
N LEU A 194 -14.65 -3.53 6.73
CA LEU A 194 -14.80 -2.08 6.66
C LEU A 194 -13.49 -1.39 6.23
N SER A 195 -12.33 -1.96 6.58
CA SER A 195 -11.04 -1.45 6.12
C SER A 195 -10.92 -1.48 4.60
N TYR A 196 -11.38 -2.56 3.95
CA TYR A 196 -11.38 -2.70 2.50
C TYR A 196 -12.35 -1.73 1.85
N ASP A 197 -13.54 -1.54 2.45
CA ASP A 197 -14.54 -0.62 1.95
C ASP A 197 -14.04 0.84 2.01
N ILE A 198 -13.36 1.24 3.09
CA ILE A 198 -12.70 2.55 3.23
C ILE A 198 -11.64 2.75 2.15
N LEU A 199 -10.74 1.79 1.97
CA LEU A 199 -9.66 1.88 0.98
C LEU A 199 -10.20 1.95 -0.46
N THR A 200 -11.27 1.19 -0.74
CA THR A 200 -11.91 1.18 -2.06
C THR A 200 -12.63 2.51 -2.31
N ALA A 201 -13.36 3.04 -1.33
CA ALA A 201 -14.01 4.33 -1.41
C ALA A 201 -12.99 5.46 -1.65
N ALA A 202 -11.90 5.49 -0.86
CA ALA A 202 -10.84 6.47 -1.02
C ALA A 202 -10.21 6.44 -2.42
N ARG A 203 -9.99 5.25 -2.97
CA ARG A 203 -9.49 5.10 -4.35
C ARG A 203 -10.48 5.63 -5.38
N GLY A 204 -11.77 5.31 -5.24
CA GLY A 204 -12.83 5.85 -6.10
C GLY A 204 -12.87 7.37 -6.06
N THR A 205 -12.90 7.95 -4.86
CA THR A 205 -12.88 9.40 -4.64
C THR A 205 -11.64 10.06 -5.24
N TYR A 206 -10.46 9.44 -5.09
CA TYR A 206 -9.24 9.90 -5.74
C TYR A 206 -9.33 9.85 -7.27
N ASP A 207 -9.83 8.76 -7.82
CA ASP A 207 -9.94 8.57 -9.27
C ASP A 207 -10.92 9.58 -9.91
N GLU A 208 -12.00 9.94 -9.19
CA GLU A 208 -12.98 10.93 -9.64
C GLU A 208 -12.46 12.38 -9.57
N VAL A 209 -11.80 12.74 -8.47
CA VAL A 209 -11.44 14.14 -8.19
C VAL A 209 -10.04 14.50 -8.70
N TYR A 210 -9.07 13.58 -8.59
CA TYR A 210 -7.65 13.91 -8.71
C TYR A 210 -6.90 13.15 -9.81
N ALA A 211 -7.40 12.04 -10.36
CA ALA A 211 -6.63 11.24 -11.33
C ALA A 211 -6.21 12.00 -12.61
N LYS A 212 -6.86 13.12 -12.93
CA LYS A 212 -6.50 13.98 -14.08
C LYS A 212 -5.88 15.32 -13.66
N SER A 213 -5.72 15.55 -12.36
CA SER A 213 -5.15 16.79 -11.86
C SER A 213 -3.64 16.84 -12.13
N VAL A 214 -3.15 18.02 -12.52
CA VAL A 214 -1.70 18.25 -12.66
C VAL A 214 -1.15 18.57 -11.28
N CYS A 215 0.01 18.01 -10.94
CA CYS A 215 0.68 18.30 -9.68
C CYS A 215 1.21 19.74 -9.64
N ASP A 216 0.46 20.65 -8.99
CA ASP A 216 1.01 21.94 -8.56
C ASP A 216 1.88 21.72 -7.32
N THR A 217 3.18 21.94 -7.48
CA THR A 217 4.18 21.76 -6.41
C THR A 217 3.91 22.62 -5.17
N THR A 218 3.19 23.74 -5.28
CA THR A 218 2.94 24.66 -4.17
C THR A 218 1.83 24.13 -3.26
N GLU A 219 0.67 23.81 -3.83
CA GLU A 219 -0.46 23.25 -3.08
C GLU A 219 -0.15 21.85 -2.56
N ALA A 220 0.52 21.03 -3.39
CA ALA A 220 0.91 19.68 -2.99
C ALA A 220 1.89 19.68 -1.81
N LYS A 221 2.84 20.63 -1.75
CA LYS A 221 3.73 20.79 -0.58
C LYS A 221 2.99 21.21 0.68
N ALA A 222 2.07 22.16 0.58
CA ALA A 222 1.26 22.56 1.74
C ALA A 222 0.45 21.37 2.29
N GLY A 223 -0.11 20.54 1.40
CA GLY A 223 -0.76 19.28 1.74
C GLY A 223 0.21 18.27 2.38
N GLN A 224 1.42 18.13 1.84
CA GLN A 224 2.45 17.23 2.33
C GLN A 224 2.85 17.53 3.78
N ASP A 225 3.06 18.79 4.15
CA ASP A 225 3.46 19.15 5.52
C ASP A 225 2.38 18.83 6.56
N ARG A 226 1.10 18.99 6.18
CA ARG A 226 -0.02 18.60 7.05
C ARG A 226 -0.10 17.08 7.17
N PHE A 227 -0.02 16.37 6.04
CA PHE A 227 -0.07 14.92 5.99
C PHE A 227 1.07 14.28 6.79
N ARG A 228 2.30 14.79 6.63
CA ARG A 228 3.50 14.25 7.28
C ARG A 228 3.45 14.39 8.80
N ARG A 229 2.98 15.54 9.31
CA ARG A 229 2.75 15.72 10.76
C ARG A 229 1.77 14.69 11.32
N TYR A 230 0.73 14.33 10.57
CA TYR A 230 -0.22 13.32 11.00
C TYR A 230 0.38 11.91 10.97
N VAL A 231 1.11 11.55 9.91
CA VAL A 231 1.80 10.26 9.84
C VAL A 231 2.85 10.12 10.94
N ASP A 232 3.60 11.18 11.23
CA ASP A 232 4.58 11.19 12.32
C ASP A 232 3.89 11.02 13.69
N TYR A 233 2.74 11.65 13.91
CA TYR A 233 1.91 11.39 15.09
C TYR A 233 1.51 9.91 15.18
N LEU A 234 1.03 9.31 14.09
CA LEU A 234 0.69 7.88 14.07
C LEU A 234 1.89 6.99 14.38
N ARG A 235 3.08 7.31 13.86
CA ARG A 235 4.33 6.58 14.19
C ARG A 235 4.58 6.59 15.70
N THR A 236 4.46 7.76 16.35
CA THR A 236 4.67 7.85 17.80
C THR A 236 3.66 7.02 18.62
N GLN A 237 2.43 6.88 18.13
CA GLN A 237 1.42 6.03 18.77
C GLN A 237 1.70 4.53 18.60
N GLN A 238 2.46 4.13 17.58
CA GLN A 238 2.76 2.72 17.31
C GLN A 238 3.91 2.16 18.16
N ASP A 239 4.84 3.00 18.61
CA ASP A 239 6.02 2.63 19.40
C ASP A 239 5.98 3.20 20.83
N PRO A 240 5.06 2.76 21.71
CA PRO A 240 4.96 3.29 23.09
C PRO A 240 6.16 2.90 23.99
N LEU A 241 7.10 2.12 23.47
CA LEU A 241 8.18 1.47 24.24
C LEU A 241 9.59 1.99 23.90
N LYS A 242 9.71 3.12 23.20
CA LYS A 242 11.00 3.77 22.96
C LYS A 242 11.14 4.98 23.91
N PRO A 243 11.78 4.81 25.09
CA PRO A 243 12.05 5.91 26.02
C PRO A 243 13.03 6.94 25.44
#